data_AF-A0A9N8W8T7-F1
#
_entry.id   AF-A0A9N8W8T7-F1
#
_cell.length_a   1.000
_cell.length_b   1.000
_cell.length_c   1.000
_cell.angle_alpha   90.00
_cell.angle_beta   90.00
_cell.angle_gamma   90.00
#
_symmetry.space_group_name_H-M   'P 1'
#
loop_
_entity.id
_entity.type
_entity.pdbx_description
1 polymer ?
#
loop_
_entity_poly.entity_id
_entity_poly.type
_entity_poly.pdbx_seq_one_letter_code
_entity_poly.pdbx_strand_id
1 'polypeptide(L)'
;MGVFNSKQSTTKLPEYPHLKISNFPKSEGETITLKDGRLLGFKEYKFQHKTSHPIANDFNKEQVILLIPGLPSSRFFCHPQVLASLPNNLSSHNDKSNESLSDNNTLQIILYVLERPGIGLSTFIKGSFLDFAQDISEFCVQKHITNCSLIAYSAGGPYGLAAAYAIGKPSFNSNKPLITKAAIISSIAPYNAPNLTVNMPWTLKLAWWLTKNGIGLLSAIARMESYTDIKDPVKASRNGLSTGPPSDLKCVENIEGVEEMFIESSLEMYSRGQIETECYEYSLWGKDWGFQLNEICDGVKCKIWHGEEDCRTTVSMGKYIAEQIPGCEASFVEEKGHYLYFEVWNDVIDWLITS
;
A
#
# COMPACT_ATOMS: atom_id res chain seq x y z
N MET A 1 -19.44 -23.08 26.00
CA MET A 1 -18.94 -24.13 25.08
C MET A 1 -19.78 -24.06 23.82
N GLY A 2 -19.24 -23.46 22.76
CA GLY A 2 -19.83 -23.44 21.43
C GLY A 2 -18.65 -23.58 20.47
N VAL A 3 -18.37 -24.81 20.08
CA VAL A 3 -17.32 -25.14 19.11
C VAL A 3 -17.81 -24.62 17.77
N PHE A 4 -17.25 -23.50 17.31
CA PHE A 4 -17.37 -23.13 15.90
C PHE A 4 -16.62 -24.20 15.11
N ASN A 5 -17.39 -25.04 14.41
CA ASN A 5 -16.86 -25.90 13.35
C ASN A 5 -16.29 -24.99 12.26
N SER A 6 -14.99 -24.71 12.34
CA SER A 6 -14.25 -24.26 11.18
C SER A 6 -14.27 -25.41 10.18
N LYS A 7 -14.91 -25.20 9.04
CA LYS A 7 -14.57 -26.00 7.85
C LYS A 7 -13.08 -25.71 7.63
N GLN A 8 -12.24 -26.66 8.02
CA GLN A 8 -10.81 -26.63 7.76
C GLN A 8 -10.63 -26.45 6.26
N SER A 9 -10.00 -25.33 5.89
CA SER A 9 -9.40 -25.20 4.57
C SER A 9 -8.49 -26.41 4.35
N THR A 10 -8.80 -27.20 3.32
CA THR A 10 -8.10 -28.45 2.99
C THR A 10 -6.80 -28.20 2.21
N THR A 11 -6.46 -26.94 1.97
CA THR A 11 -5.27 -26.52 1.21
C THR A 11 -4.12 -26.29 2.17
N LYS A 12 -3.10 -27.15 2.11
CA LYS A 12 -1.85 -26.94 2.85
C LYS A 12 -1.22 -25.65 2.32
N LEU A 13 -1.06 -24.64 3.18
CA LEU A 13 -0.38 -23.39 2.82
C LEU A 13 1.05 -23.68 2.30
N PRO A 14 1.53 -22.91 1.29
CA PRO A 14 2.84 -23.11 0.69
C PRO A 14 3.99 -23.00 1.70
N GLU A 15 5.11 -23.66 1.43
CA GLU A 15 6.33 -23.53 2.24
C GLU A 15 7.34 -22.63 1.53
N TYR A 16 8.03 -21.78 2.28
CA TYR A 16 8.94 -20.76 1.73
C TYR A 16 10.39 -20.96 2.21
N PRO A 17 11.07 -22.04 1.79
CA PRO A 17 12.42 -22.36 2.28
C PRO A 17 13.48 -21.30 1.90
N HIS A 18 13.22 -20.49 0.88
CA HIS A 18 14.07 -19.38 0.43
C HIS A 18 13.83 -18.06 1.18
N LEU A 19 12.71 -17.91 1.89
CA LEU A 19 12.40 -16.71 2.68
C LEU A 19 13.07 -16.78 4.06
N LYS A 20 14.40 -16.70 4.05
CA LYS A 20 15.26 -16.67 5.23
C LYS A 20 16.08 -15.39 5.24
N ILE A 21 16.30 -14.80 6.41
CA ILE A 21 17.01 -13.51 6.53
C ILE A 21 18.42 -13.52 5.90
N SER A 22 19.10 -14.67 5.82
CA SER A 22 20.40 -14.79 5.15
C SER A 22 20.40 -14.46 3.66
N ASN A 23 19.22 -14.48 3.03
CA ASN A 23 19.03 -14.18 1.61
C ASN A 23 18.67 -12.70 1.38
N PHE A 24 18.72 -11.88 2.44
CA PHE A 24 18.36 -10.47 2.43
C PHE A 24 19.50 -9.62 3.05
N PRO A 25 19.63 -8.33 2.71
CA PRO A 25 18.76 -7.58 1.79
C PRO A 25 19.00 -7.93 0.32
N LYS A 26 17.96 -7.71 -0.50
CA LYS A 26 18.04 -7.82 -1.96
C LYS A 26 18.56 -6.53 -2.59
N SER A 27 19.33 -6.64 -3.66
CA SER A 27 19.88 -5.50 -4.41
C SER A 27 18.94 -4.96 -5.50
N GLU A 28 17.87 -5.67 -5.85
CA GLU A 28 16.89 -5.24 -6.84
C GLU A 28 16.28 -3.89 -6.50
N GLY A 29 15.77 -3.14 -7.49
CA GLY A 29 15.15 -1.83 -7.31
C GLY A 29 16.06 -0.67 -7.71
N GLU A 30 15.53 0.53 -7.59
CA GLU A 30 16.14 1.76 -8.08
C GLU A 30 16.12 2.83 -6.98
N THR A 31 17.02 3.80 -7.09
CA THR A 31 17.00 5.00 -6.27
C THR A 31 17.08 6.24 -7.14
N ILE A 32 16.48 7.33 -6.67
CA ILE A 32 16.85 8.69 -7.08
C ILE A 32 17.50 9.42 -5.91
N THR A 33 18.33 10.40 -6.22
CA THR A 33 18.89 11.32 -5.23
C THR A 33 18.03 12.58 -5.20
N LEU A 34 17.43 12.87 -4.05
CA LEU A 34 16.67 14.08 -3.79
C LEU A 34 17.62 15.30 -3.67
N LYS A 35 17.09 16.52 -3.79
CA LYS A 35 17.86 17.77 -3.77
C LYS A 35 18.71 17.96 -2.52
N ASP A 36 18.27 17.39 -1.40
CA ASP A 36 18.96 17.43 -0.12
C ASP A 36 19.98 16.28 0.07
N GLY A 37 20.19 15.46 -0.97
CA GLY A 37 21.13 14.35 -0.98
C GLY A 37 20.56 13.03 -0.44
N ARG A 38 19.32 13.00 0.04
CA ARG A 38 18.68 11.74 0.46
C ARG A 38 18.39 10.86 -0.74
N LEU A 39 18.39 9.55 -0.52
CA LEU A 39 17.91 8.57 -1.50
C LEU A 39 16.41 8.31 -1.29
N LEU A 40 15.66 8.27 -2.38
CA LEU A 40 14.31 7.70 -2.44
C LEU A 40 14.35 6.42 -3.27
N GLY A 41 14.04 5.30 -2.62
CA GLY A 41 13.95 3.97 -3.19
C GLY A 41 12.61 3.72 -3.86
N PHE A 42 12.62 2.95 -4.95
CA PHE A 42 11.41 2.52 -5.63
C PHE A 42 11.67 1.26 -6.49
N LYS A 43 10.60 0.70 -7.05
CA LYS A 43 10.67 -0.28 -8.15
C LYS A 43 9.65 0.07 -9.23
N GLU A 44 10.10 0.07 -10.47
CA GLU A 44 9.25 0.33 -11.65
C GLU A 44 8.72 -0.99 -12.22
N TYR A 45 7.42 -1.02 -12.53
CA TYR A 45 6.77 -2.12 -13.24
C TYR A 45 6.02 -1.57 -14.45
N LYS A 46 6.23 -2.18 -15.62
CA LYS A 46 5.48 -1.87 -16.84
C LYS A 46 4.63 -3.07 -17.21
N PHE A 47 3.32 -2.88 -17.26
CA PHE A 47 2.38 -3.94 -17.60
C PHE A 47 1.19 -3.43 -18.41
N GLN A 48 0.51 -4.34 -19.10
CA GLN A 48 -0.72 -4.04 -19.81
C GLN A 48 -1.92 -4.40 -18.93
N HIS A 49 -2.90 -3.51 -18.88
CA HIS A 49 -4.16 -3.72 -18.17
C HIS A 49 -5.32 -3.70 -19.15
N LYS A 50 -6.17 -4.73 -19.11
CA LYS A 50 -7.39 -4.81 -19.89
C LYS A 50 -8.56 -4.31 -19.05
N THR A 51 -9.17 -3.23 -19.50
CA THR A 51 -10.23 -2.52 -18.78
C THR A 51 -11.54 -3.29 -18.89
N SER A 52 -12.37 -3.22 -17.84
CA SER A 52 -13.69 -3.88 -17.83
C SER A 52 -14.69 -3.19 -18.77
N HIS A 53 -14.44 -1.92 -19.10
CA HIS A 53 -15.28 -1.11 -19.98
C HIS A 53 -14.43 -0.37 -21.03
N PRO A 54 -14.96 -0.09 -22.24
CA PRO A 54 -14.26 0.73 -23.23
C PRO A 54 -13.96 2.12 -22.67
N ILE A 55 -12.71 2.58 -22.80
CA ILE A 55 -12.31 3.91 -22.31
C ILE A 55 -12.10 4.82 -23.51
N ALA A 56 -12.62 6.05 -23.44
CA ALA A 56 -12.38 7.10 -24.44
C ALA A 56 -10.99 7.78 -24.28
N ASN A 57 -9.98 7.04 -23.82
CA ASN A 57 -8.63 7.56 -23.60
C ASN A 57 -7.78 7.40 -24.86
N ASP A 58 -6.74 8.22 -24.98
CA ASP A 58 -5.66 7.98 -25.93
C ASP A 58 -4.91 6.72 -25.51
N PHE A 59 -5.20 5.60 -26.18
CA PHE A 59 -4.60 4.28 -25.92
C PHE A 59 -3.07 4.26 -26.07
N ASN A 60 -2.49 5.28 -26.73
CA ASN A 60 -1.05 5.42 -26.87
C ASN A 60 -0.39 6.12 -25.67
N LYS A 61 -1.18 6.70 -24.75
CA LYS A 61 -0.65 7.42 -23.59
C LYS A 61 -0.49 6.49 -22.39
N GLU A 62 0.77 6.28 -22.00
CA GLU A 62 1.12 5.56 -20.77
C GLU A 62 0.44 6.19 -19.54
N GLN A 63 -0.19 5.33 -18.73
CA GLN A 63 -0.81 5.74 -17.46
C GLN A 63 0.17 5.51 -16.32
N VAL A 64 0.53 6.58 -15.61
CA VAL A 64 1.48 6.51 -14.49
C VAL A 64 0.71 6.39 -13.18
N ILE A 65 1.01 5.34 -12.42
CA ILE A 65 0.46 5.10 -11.08
C ILE A 65 1.61 5.05 -10.08
N LEU A 66 1.51 5.85 -9.03
CA LEU A 66 2.39 5.76 -7.86
C LEU A 66 1.71 4.88 -6.81
N LEU A 67 2.43 3.94 -6.21
CA LEU A 67 1.94 3.09 -5.13
C LEU A 67 2.76 3.32 -3.86
N ILE A 68 2.06 3.68 -2.78
CA ILE A 68 2.63 3.83 -1.44
C ILE A 68 2.09 2.68 -0.57
N PRO A 69 2.92 1.65 -0.30
CA PRO A 69 2.49 0.49 0.45
C PRO A 69 2.47 0.75 1.97
N GLY A 70 1.92 -0.19 2.72
CA GLY A 70 1.80 -0.14 4.19
C GLY A 70 3.03 -0.66 4.93
N LEU A 71 2.83 -1.07 6.18
CA LEU A 71 3.82 -1.77 7.01
C LEU A 71 3.37 -3.22 7.28
N PRO A 72 4.31 -4.17 7.36
CA PRO A 72 5.65 -4.13 6.80
C PRO A 72 5.58 -4.30 5.27
N SER A 73 6.07 -3.31 4.50
CA SER A 73 6.13 -3.42 3.05
C SER A 73 7.30 -2.61 2.50
N SER A 74 7.84 -3.02 1.35
CA SER A 74 8.93 -2.36 0.64
C SER A 74 8.55 -2.21 -0.84
N ARG A 75 9.51 -1.89 -1.72
CA ARG A 75 9.31 -1.91 -3.18
C ARG A 75 8.90 -3.27 -3.76
N PHE A 76 8.93 -4.33 -2.95
CA PHE A 76 8.44 -5.66 -3.33
C PHE A 76 6.92 -5.81 -3.20
N PHE A 77 6.22 -4.84 -2.59
CA PHE A 77 4.76 -4.84 -2.53
C PHE A 77 4.16 -4.57 -3.91
N CYS A 78 3.89 -5.64 -4.65
CA CYS A 78 3.36 -5.60 -6.00
C CYS A 78 2.29 -6.68 -6.16
N HIS A 79 1.19 -6.35 -6.84
CA HIS A 79 0.10 -7.29 -7.04
C HIS A 79 0.58 -8.50 -7.87
N PRO A 80 0.30 -9.75 -7.47
CA PRO A 80 0.78 -10.94 -8.20
C PRO A 80 0.40 -10.97 -9.70
N GLN A 81 -0.77 -10.42 -10.07
CA GLN A 81 -1.16 -10.29 -11.48
C GLN A 81 -0.19 -9.40 -12.28
N VAL A 82 0.36 -8.34 -11.67
CA VAL A 82 1.36 -7.49 -12.34
C VAL A 82 2.62 -8.31 -12.57
N LEU A 83 3.11 -9.04 -11.57
CA LEU A 83 4.29 -9.88 -11.69
C LEU A 83 4.12 -10.96 -12.77
N ALA A 84 2.96 -11.62 -12.81
CA ALA A 84 2.65 -12.65 -13.81
C ALA A 84 2.62 -12.10 -15.25
N SER A 85 2.27 -10.83 -15.42
CA SER A 85 2.20 -10.17 -16.73
C SER A 85 3.56 -9.70 -17.29
N LEU A 86 4.63 -9.75 -16.49
CA LEU A 86 5.94 -9.24 -16.92
C LEU A 86 6.58 -10.14 -18.00
N PRO A 87 7.28 -9.57 -19.00
CA PRO A 87 7.85 -10.32 -20.14
C PRO A 87 8.74 -11.50 -19.75
N ASN A 88 9.50 -11.37 -18.66
CA ASN A 88 10.42 -12.41 -18.20
C ASN A 88 9.68 -13.64 -17.64
N ASN A 89 8.45 -13.47 -17.14
CA ASN A 89 7.63 -14.54 -16.54
C ASN A 89 6.74 -15.26 -17.57
N LEU A 90 6.46 -14.60 -18.70
CA LEU A 90 5.76 -15.19 -19.86
C LEU A 90 6.56 -16.33 -20.53
N SER A 91 7.85 -16.49 -20.20
CA SER A 91 8.70 -17.56 -20.73
C SER A 91 8.44 -18.96 -20.14
N SER A 92 7.56 -19.08 -19.14
CA SER A 92 7.18 -20.36 -18.51
C SER A 92 5.89 -20.99 -19.08
N HIS A 93 5.13 -20.26 -19.89
CA HIS A 93 3.97 -20.78 -20.61
C HIS A 93 4.15 -20.54 -22.10
N ASN A 94 4.47 -21.62 -22.83
CA ASN A 94 4.39 -21.65 -24.29
C ASN A 94 2.94 -21.42 -24.71
N ASP A 95 2.56 -20.17 -24.92
CA ASP A 95 1.51 -19.83 -25.88
C ASP A 95 2.02 -18.76 -26.83
N LYS A 96 2.48 -19.24 -27.99
CA LYS A 96 2.68 -18.42 -29.17
C LYS A 96 1.31 -18.06 -29.73
N SER A 97 0.76 -16.94 -29.28
CA SER A 97 -0.17 -16.16 -30.09
C SER A 97 0.34 -14.72 -30.15
N ASN A 98 1.13 -14.45 -31.20
CA ASN A 98 1.28 -13.11 -31.75
C ASN A 98 -0.10 -12.69 -32.30
N GLU A 99 -1.00 -12.24 -31.44
CA GLU A 99 -2.14 -11.45 -31.85
C GLU A 99 -1.79 -9.98 -31.64
N SER A 100 -1.45 -9.32 -32.74
CA SER A 100 -1.54 -7.87 -32.83
C SER A 100 -3.02 -7.49 -32.77
N LEU A 101 -3.57 -7.39 -31.57
CA LEU A 101 -4.89 -6.81 -31.36
C LEU A 101 -4.67 -5.42 -30.76
N SER A 102 -4.95 -4.41 -31.58
CA SER A 102 -5.39 -3.11 -31.10
C SER A 102 -6.76 -3.31 -30.44
N ASP A 103 -6.78 -4.00 -29.30
CA ASP A 103 -7.94 -4.13 -28.44
C ASP A 103 -8.14 -2.75 -27.81
N ASN A 104 -9.21 -2.04 -28.17
CA ASN A 104 -9.61 -0.72 -27.66
C ASN A 104 -9.93 -0.70 -26.14
N ASN A 105 -9.45 -1.69 -25.39
CA ASN A 105 -9.64 -1.86 -23.96
C ASN A 105 -8.31 -2.13 -23.22
N THR A 106 -7.16 -2.15 -23.90
CA THR A 106 -5.87 -2.41 -23.26
C THR A 106 -5.04 -1.13 -23.13
N LEU A 107 -4.55 -0.85 -21.92
CA LEU A 107 -3.73 0.33 -21.61
C LEU A 107 -2.37 -0.09 -21.05
N GLN A 108 -1.34 0.66 -21.43
CA GLN A 108 -0.01 0.52 -20.84
C GLN A 108 0.06 1.29 -19.52
N ILE A 109 0.38 0.59 -18.44
CA ILE A 109 0.55 1.17 -17.10
C ILE A 109 2.04 1.13 -16.74
N ILE A 110 2.51 2.24 -16.16
CA ILE A 110 3.77 2.33 -15.44
C ILE A 110 3.43 2.48 -13.96
N LEU A 111 3.76 1.47 -13.17
CA LEU A 111 3.56 1.45 -11.73
C LEU A 111 4.90 1.69 -11.02
N TYR A 112 4.96 2.73 -10.20
CA TYR A 112 6.09 3.01 -9.33
C TYR A 112 5.74 2.66 -7.89
N VAL A 113 6.33 1.60 -7.34
CA VAL A 113 6.18 1.27 -5.92
C VAL A 113 7.24 2.04 -5.15
N LEU A 114 6.81 3.07 -4.42
CA LEU A 114 7.69 4.00 -3.72
C LEU A 114 7.96 3.50 -2.29
N GLU A 115 9.22 3.60 -1.85
CA GLU A 115 9.60 3.30 -0.48
C GLU A 115 9.58 4.57 0.37
N ARG A 116 8.78 4.55 1.43
CA ARG A 116 8.67 5.65 2.40
C ARG A 116 10.01 5.89 3.12
N PRO A 117 10.23 7.06 3.75
CA PRO A 117 11.53 7.39 4.33
C PRO A 117 12.01 6.34 5.33
N GLY A 118 13.21 5.82 5.12
CA GLY A 118 13.84 4.79 5.96
C GLY A 118 13.42 3.35 5.68
N ILE A 119 12.57 3.09 4.67
CA ILE A 119 12.21 1.74 4.23
C ILE A 119 13.05 1.36 3.01
N GLY A 120 13.54 0.11 2.98
CA GLY A 120 14.26 -0.46 1.84
C GLY A 120 15.49 0.36 1.46
N LEU A 121 15.49 0.95 0.27
CA LEU A 121 16.59 1.77 -0.25
C LEU A 121 16.46 3.26 0.12
N SER A 122 15.33 3.69 0.68
CA SER A 122 15.11 5.09 1.06
C SER A 122 15.89 5.48 2.32
N THR A 123 16.46 6.69 2.30
CA THR A 123 17.18 7.25 3.44
C THR A 123 16.24 7.51 4.62
N PHE A 124 16.63 7.12 5.82
CA PHE A 124 15.87 7.38 7.04
C PHE A 124 15.93 8.86 7.42
N ILE A 125 14.76 9.44 7.68
CA ILE A 125 14.62 10.76 8.30
C ILE A 125 13.47 10.77 9.30
N LYS A 126 13.52 11.72 10.23
CA LYS A 126 12.41 12.04 11.12
C LYS A 126 11.51 13.13 10.49
N GLY A 127 10.84 12.79 9.39
CA GLY A 127 9.91 13.67 8.68
C GLY A 127 8.43 13.39 8.98
N SER A 128 7.57 14.29 8.54
CA SER A 128 6.11 14.17 8.54
C SER A 128 5.59 13.46 7.28
N PHE A 129 4.28 13.19 7.23
CA PHE A 129 3.64 12.71 6.00
C PHE A 129 3.74 13.74 4.85
N LEU A 130 3.73 15.04 5.17
CA LEU A 130 3.87 16.13 4.19
C LEU A 130 5.28 16.21 3.61
N ASP A 131 6.31 15.90 4.39
CA ASP A 131 7.69 15.88 3.88
C ASP A 131 7.84 14.83 2.76
N PHE A 132 7.16 13.68 2.88
CA PHE A 132 7.17 12.67 1.82
C PHE A 132 6.37 13.10 0.58
N ALA A 133 5.32 13.93 0.72
CA ALA A 133 4.64 14.50 -0.44
C ALA A 133 5.57 15.38 -1.28
N GLN A 134 6.50 16.08 -0.63
CA GLN A 134 7.55 16.84 -1.31
C GLN A 134 8.55 15.91 -2.02
N ASP A 135 8.91 14.78 -1.41
CA ASP A 135 9.76 13.76 -2.03
C ASP A 135 9.10 13.17 -3.30
N ILE A 136 7.79 12.92 -3.25
CA ILE A 136 7.00 12.47 -4.43
C ILE A 136 7.02 13.53 -5.54
N SER A 137 6.85 14.81 -5.18
CA SER A 137 6.92 15.89 -6.17
C SER A 137 8.28 15.93 -6.87
N GLU A 138 9.36 15.74 -6.11
CA GLU A 138 10.70 15.71 -6.69
C GLU A 138 10.92 14.47 -7.55
N PHE A 139 10.45 13.31 -7.10
CA PHE A 139 10.47 12.07 -7.88
C PHE A 139 9.79 12.26 -9.24
N CYS A 140 8.61 12.88 -9.25
CA CYS A 140 7.88 13.13 -10.49
C CYS A 140 8.64 14.08 -11.42
N VAL A 141 9.28 15.13 -10.89
CA VAL A 141 10.11 16.03 -11.71
C VAL A 141 11.27 15.27 -12.37
N GLN A 142 11.99 14.44 -11.60
CA GLN A 142 13.12 13.67 -12.12
C GLN A 142 12.72 12.56 -13.11
N LYS A 143 11.54 11.97 -12.95
CA LYS A 143 10.97 10.97 -13.87
C LYS A 143 10.15 11.59 -15.01
N HIS A 144 10.13 12.92 -15.13
CA HIS A 144 9.35 13.65 -16.14
C HIS A 144 7.83 13.35 -16.12
N ILE A 145 7.29 13.03 -14.94
CA ILE A 145 5.88 12.76 -14.71
C ILE A 145 5.15 14.10 -14.51
N THR A 146 4.23 14.41 -15.42
CA THR A 146 3.45 15.66 -15.38
C THR A 146 2.03 15.47 -14.84
N ASN A 147 1.54 14.23 -14.84
CA ASN A 147 0.28 13.81 -14.23
C ASN A 147 0.38 12.32 -13.90
N CYS A 148 -0.20 11.94 -12.77
CA CYS A 148 -0.29 10.55 -12.34
C CYS A 148 -1.53 10.33 -11.46
N SER A 149 -1.77 9.06 -11.22
CA SER A 149 -2.72 8.54 -10.25
C SER A 149 -1.96 7.91 -9.08
N LEU A 150 -2.59 7.81 -7.92
CA LEU A 150 -1.97 7.35 -6.68
C LEU A 150 -2.78 6.21 -6.07
N ILE A 151 -2.09 5.18 -5.60
CA ILE A 151 -2.62 4.16 -4.69
C ILE A 151 -1.87 4.29 -3.37
N ALA A 152 -2.60 4.31 -2.26
CA ALA A 152 -2.04 4.28 -0.92
C ALA A 152 -2.75 3.22 -0.08
N TYR A 153 -1.99 2.24 0.42
CA TYR A 153 -2.52 1.09 1.13
C TYR A 153 -2.12 1.10 2.61
N SER A 154 -3.08 0.86 3.51
CA SER A 154 -2.81 0.66 4.94
C SER A 154 -2.04 1.83 5.57
N ALA A 155 -0.88 1.59 6.18
CA ALA A 155 0.01 2.64 6.73
C ALA A 155 0.53 3.63 5.66
N GLY A 156 0.46 3.29 4.37
CA GLY A 156 0.74 4.20 3.27
C GLY A 156 -0.36 5.25 3.07
N GLY A 157 -1.57 5.00 3.59
CA GLY A 157 -2.73 5.87 3.47
C GLY A 157 -2.50 7.34 3.88
N PRO A 158 -1.99 7.65 5.08
CA PRO A 158 -1.66 9.01 5.50
C PRO A 158 -0.67 9.71 4.57
N TYR A 159 0.32 8.99 4.05
CA TYR A 159 1.27 9.50 3.08
C TYR A 159 0.57 9.83 1.75
N GLY A 160 -0.35 8.97 1.30
CA GLY A 160 -1.19 9.22 0.13
C GLY A 160 -2.16 10.39 0.30
N LEU A 161 -2.75 10.54 1.48
CA LEU A 161 -3.62 11.66 1.84
C LEU A 161 -2.83 12.97 1.91
N ALA A 162 -1.62 12.95 2.47
CA ALA A 162 -0.71 14.08 2.48
C ALA A 162 -0.28 14.49 1.06
N ALA A 163 -0.03 13.51 0.19
CA ALA A 163 0.24 13.76 -1.22
C ALA A 163 -0.99 14.36 -1.94
N ALA A 164 -2.19 13.80 -1.74
CA ALA A 164 -3.42 14.37 -2.30
C ALA A 164 -3.64 15.82 -1.82
N TYR A 165 -3.39 16.11 -0.55
CA TYR A 165 -3.46 17.47 0.01
C TYR A 165 -2.44 18.44 -0.62
N ALA A 166 -1.17 18.04 -0.68
CA ALA A 166 -0.07 18.94 -1.01
C ALA A 166 0.17 19.08 -2.52
N ILE A 167 0.03 18.00 -3.28
CA ILE A 167 0.35 17.93 -4.73
C ILE A 167 -0.86 17.60 -5.60
N GLY A 168 -2.04 17.44 -5.00
CA GLY A 168 -3.33 17.34 -5.70
C GLY A 168 -3.97 18.69 -6.07
N LYS A 169 -3.36 19.81 -5.64
CA LYS A 169 -3.79 21.17 -6.01
C LYS A 169 -3.08 21.63 -7.30
N PRO A 170 -3.77 22.30 -8.24
CA PRO A 170 -3.12 22.93 -9.38
C PRO A 170 -2.02 23.90 -8.93
N SER A 171 -0.87 23.86 -9.60
CA SER A 171 0.21 24.81 -9.37
C SER A 171 -0.06 26.12 -10.12
N PHE A 172 0.47 27.25 -9.66
CA PHE A 172 0.41 28.52 -10.39
C PHE A 172 0.87 28.40 -11.86
N ASN A 173 1.76 27.45 -12.16
CA ASN A 173 2.33 27.23 -13.49
C ASN A 173 1.62 26.13 -14.30
N SER A 174 0.61 25.45 -13.75
CA SER A 174 -0.12 24.38 -14.43
C SER A 174 -1.58 24.34 -13.97
N ASN A 175 -2.51 24.44 -14.92
CA ASN A 175 -3.95 24.31 -14.67
C ASN A 175 -4.37 22.88 -14.25
N LYS A 176 -3.43 21.93 -14.19
CA LYS A 176 -3.67 20.55 -13.77
C LYS A 176 -2.77 20.18 -12.60
N PRO A 177 -3.29 19.46 -11.59
CA PRO A 177 -2.50 18.93 -10.50
C PRO A 177 -1.65 17.75 -10.95
N LEU A 178 -0.59 17.47 -10.18
CA LEU A 178 0.30 16.35 -10.43
C LEU A 178 -0.40 15.02 -10.12
N ILE A 179 -1.13 14.94 -9.01
CA ILE A 179 -2.00 13.81 -8.67
C ILE A 179 -3.43 14.18 -9.02
N THR A 180 -4.05 13.40 -9.91
CA THR A 180 -5.42 13.64 -10.38
C THR A 180 -6.44 12.72 -9.70
N LYS A 181 -6.03 11.51 -9.34
CA LYS A 181 -6.83 10.54 -8.60
C LYS A 181 -6.00 9.86 -7.51
N ALA A 182 -6.59 9.65 -6.34
CA ALA A 182 -5.98 8.94 -5.22
C ALA A 182 -6.93 7.85 -4.69
N ALA A 183 -6.54 6.59 -4.88
CA ALA A 183 -7.17 5.43 -4.27
C ALA A 183 -6.55 5.17 -2.89
N ILE A 184 -7.36 5.31 -1.85
CA ILE A 184 -6.95 5.13 -0.46
C ILE A 184 -7.60 3.83 0.05
N ILE A 185 -6.79 2.83 0.35
CA ILE A 185 -7.26 1.45 0.53
C ILE A 185 -6.87 0.94 1.92
N SER A 186 -7.86 0.49 2.70
CA SER A 186 -7.65 0.00 4.07
C SER A 186 -6.82 0.95 4.96
N SER A 187 -6.94 2.26 4.75
CA SER A 187 -6.07 3.28 5.36
C SER A 187 -6.27 3.44 6.87
N ILE A 188 -5.21 3.83 7.57
CA ILE A 188 -5.35 4.42 8.91
C ILE A 188 -5.97 5.82 8.81
N ALA A 189 -6.76 6.21 9.82
CA ALA A 189 -7.32 7.56 9.95
C ALA A 189 -6.55 8.40 11.00
N PRO A 190 -6.75 9.73 11.03
CA PRO A 190 -6.23 10.58 12.11
C PRO A 190 -6.59 10.04 13.49
N TYR A 191 -5.67 10.18 14.45
CA TYR A 191 -5.82 9.58 15.78
C TYR A 191 -7.10 9.98 16.53
N ASN A 192 -7.63 11.16 16.23
CA ASN A 192 -8.85 11.70 16.82
C ASN A 192 -10.14 11.25 16.11
N ALA A 193 -10.06 10.42 15.07
CA ALA A 193 -11.23 9.88 14.40
C ALA A 193 -12.11 9.10 15.40
N PRO A 194 -13.44 9.28 15.36
CA PRO A 194 -14.35 8.57 16.24
C PRO A 194 -14.31 7.07 15.96
N ASN A 195 -14.50 6.26 17.00
CA ASN A 195 -14.59 4.79 16.88
C ASN A 195 -13.36 4.11 16.26
N LEU A 196 -12.20 4.78 16.24
CA LEU A 196 -10.95 4.34 15.61
C LEU A 196 -10.63 2.86 15.86
N THR A 197 -10.81 2.39 17.10
CA THR A 197 -10.41 1.04 17.54
C THR A 197 -11.59 0.10 17.82
N VAL A 198 -12.81 0.46 17.38
CA VAL A 198 -13.99 -0.41 17.50
C VAL A 198 -13.72 -1.73 16.76
N ASN A 199 -14.02 -2.87 17.40
CA ASN A 199 -13.77 -4.22 16.88
C ASN A 199 -12.29 -4.65 16.71
N MET A 200 -11.31 -3.82 17.12
CA MET A 200 -9.93 -4.28 17.22
C MET A 200 -9.73 -5.25 18.40
N PRO A 201 -8.83 -6.24 18.27
CA PRO A 201 -8.27 -6.98 19.40
C PRO A 201 -7.69 -6.04 20.46
N TRP A 202 -7.71 -6.46 21.73
CA TRP A 202 -7.26 -5.62 22.85
C TRP A 202 -5.78 -5.20 22.72
N THR A 203 -4.93 -6.06 22.13
CA THR A 203 -3.51 -5.77 21.87
C THR A 203 -3.35 -4.60 20.91
N LEU A 204 -4.13 -4.57 19.82
CA LEU A 204 -4.12 -3.45 18.87
C LEU A 204 -4.74 -2.18 19.47
N LYS A 205 -5.77 -2.29 20.32
CA LYS A 205 -6.30 -1.15 21.09
C LYS A 205 -5.24 -0.52 21.98
N LEU A 206 -4.45 -1.35 22.67
CA LEU A 206 -3.34 -0.91 23.49
C LEU A 206 -2.24 -0.27 22.63
N ALA A 207 -1.86 -0.89 21.51
CA ALA A 207 -0.87 -0.34 20.59
C ALA A 207 -1.28 1.05 20.10
N TRP A 208 -2.54 1.22 19.66
CA TRP A 208 -3.09 2.52 19.29
C TRP A 208 -2.98 3.52 20.44
N TRP A 209 -3.44 3.19 21.63
CA TRP A 209 -3.33 4.08 22.78
C TRP A 209 -1.87 4.52 23.06
N LEU A 210 -0.90 3.60 22.89
CA LEU A 210 0.52 3.88 23.09
C LEU A 210 1.13 4.80 22.02
N THR A 211 0.59 4.86 20.80
CA THR A 211 1.09 5.78 19.76
C THR A 211 1.11 7.24 20.24
N LYS A 212 0.16 7.62 21.12
CA LYS A 212 0.08 8.95 21.74
C LYS A 212 0.62 9.00 23.17
N ASN A 213 0.37 7.95 23.97
CA ASN A 213 0.57 8.01 25.42
C ASN A 213 1.84 7.30 25.90
N GLY A 214 2.54 6.54 25.06
CA GLY A 214 3.64 5.69 25.50
C GLY A 214 4.50 5.16 24.36
N ILE A 215 4.92 6.04 23.45
CA ILE A 215 5.65 5.62 22.24
C ILE A 215 6.93 4.83 22.55
N GLY A 216 7.63 5.14 23.65
CA GLY A 216 8.82 4.37 24.07
C GLY A 216 8.50 2.91 24.40
N LEU A 217 7.34 2.64 25.04
CA LEU A 217 6.89 1.27 25.31
C LEU A 217 6.43 0.58 24.03
N LEU A 218 5.69 1.27 23.16
CA LEU A 218 5.29 0.72 21.86
C LEU A 218 6.50 0.34 21.01
N SER A 219 7.52 1.20 20.94
CA SER A 219 8.77 0.89 20.23
C SER A 219 9.54 -0.26 20.87
N ALA A 220 9.46 -0.45 22.19
CA ALA A 220 10.08 -1.63 22.84
C ALA A 220 9.36 -2.93 22.47
N ILE A 221 8.02 -2.91 22.42
CA ILE A 221 7.19 -4.04 21.97
C ILE A 221 7.48 -4.35 20.50
N ALA A 222 7.44 -3.33 19.64
CA ALA A 222 7.70 -3.47 18.20
C ALA A 222 9.08 -4.10 17.95
N ARG A 223 10.14 -3.62 18.62
CA ARG A 223 11.47 -4.24 18.50
C ARG A 223 11.46 -5.72 18.87
N MET A 224 10.81 -6.08 19.98
CA MET A 224 10.71 -7.47 20.42
C MET A 224 9.98 -8.33 19.39
N GLU A 225 8.87 -7.85 18.85
CA GLU A 225 8.07 -8.52 17.82
C GLU A 225 8.87 -8.67 16.51
N SER A 226 9.53 -7.61 16.02
CA SER A 226 10.38 -7.70 14.83
C SER A 226 11.49 -8.73 14.99
N TYR A 227 12.13 -8.83 16.17
CA TYR A 227 13.14 -9.86 16.44
C TYR A 227 12.58 -11.28 16.47
N THR A 228 11.31 -11.48 16.85
CA THR A 228 10.66 -12.79 16.76
C THR A 228 10.29 -13.10 15.32
N ASP A 229 9.81 -12.12 14.57
CA ASP A 229 9.34 -12.27 13.20
C ASP A 229 10.49 -12.60 12.26
N ILE A 230 11.67 -12.00 12.48
CA ILE A 230 12.90 -12.33 11.74
C ILE A 230 13.29 -13.81 11.87
N LYS A 231 13.05 -14.44 13.04
CA LYS A 231 13.48 -15.82 13.29
C LYS A 231 12.62 -16.84 12.54
N ASP A 232 11.33 -16.56 12.41
CA ASP A 232 10.36 -17.41 11.72
C ASP A 232 9.29 -16.56 11.05
N PRO A 233 9.60 -15.94 9.90
CA PRO A 233 8.73 -14.95 9.27
C PRO A 233 7.46 -15.57 8.69
N VAL A 234 7.53 -16.85 8.29
CA VAL A 234 6.37 -17.62 7.83
C VAL A 234 5.40 -17.82 8.99
N LYS A 235 5.88 -18.22 10.17
CA LYS A 235 5.04 -18.35 11.35
C LYS A 235 4.47 -17.00 11.81
N ALA A 236 5.26 -15.93 11.75
CA ALA A 236 4.79 -14.58 12.08
C ALA A 236 3.63 -14.14 11.16
N SER A 237 3.80 -14.30 9.84
CA SER A 237 2.74 -14.05 8.85
C SER A 237 1.46 -14.82 9.17
N ARG A 238 1.56 -16.13 9.41
CA ARG A 238 0.41 -17.01 9.70
C ARG A 238 -0.27 -16.69 11.02
N ASN A 239 0.48 -16.33 12.05
CA ASN A 239 -0.09 -15.86 13.32
C ASN A 239 -0.88 -14.56 13.10
N GLY A 240 -0.35 -13.64 12.30
CA GLY A 240 -1.05 -12.44 11.84
C GLY A 240 -2.37 -12.78 11.15
N LEU A 241 -2.34 -13.66 10.15
CA LEU A 241 -3.55 -14.08 9.42
C LEU A 241 -4.58 -14.77 10.33
N SER A 242 -4.14 -15.63 11.25
CA SER A 242 -5.03 -16.36 12.16
C SER A 242 -5.82 -15.46 13.14
N THR A 243 -5.37 -14.22 13.33
CA THR A 243 -6.03 -13.23 14.19
C THR A 243 -6.84 -12.20 13.39
N GLY A 244 -6.83 -12.30 12.06
CA GLY A 244 -7.60 -11.47 11.15
C GLY A 244 -8.94 -12.09 10.74
N PRO A 245 -9.71 -11.39 9.89
CA PRO A 245 -10.97 -11.90 9.33
C PRO A 245 -10.72 -13.12 8.42
N PRO A 246 -11.67 -14.08 8.34
CA PRO A 246 -11.55 -15.24 7.47
C PRO A 246 -11.30 -14.91 5.99
N SER A 247 -11.74 -13.74 5.52
CA SER A 247 -11.50 -13.26 4.16
C SER A 247 -10.01 -13.06 3.84
N ASP A 248 -9.21 -12.61 4.81
CA ASP A 248 -7.79 -12.33 4.58
C ASP A 248 -7.01 -13.64 4.40
N LEU A 249 -7.37 -14.68 5.15
CA LEU A 249 -6.84 -16.03 4.94
C LEU A 249 -7.23 -16.56 3.56
N LYS A 250 -8.51 -16.43 3.17
CA LYS A 250 -8.97 -16.86 1.84
C LYS A 250 -8.25 -16.11 0.72
N CYS A 251 -7.95 -14.82 0.89
CA CYS A 251 -7.18 -14.04 -0.07
C CYS A 251 -5.79 -14.66 -0.30
N VAL A 252 -5.09 -15.02 0.78
CA VAL A 252 -3.78 -15.68 0.70
C VAL A 252 -3.87 -17.07 0.06
N GLU A 253 -4.93 -17.83 0.38
CA GLU A 253 -5.14 -19.16 -0.19
C GLU A 253 -5.46 -19.12 -1.69
N ASN A 254 -6.21 -18.10 -2.13
CA ASN A 254 -6.70 -18.00 -3.50
C ASN A 254 -5.75 -17.25 -4.45
N ILE A 255 -4.89 -16.38 -3.91
CA ILE A 255 -4.00 -15.54 -4.72
C ILE A 255 -2.55 -15.89 -4.37
N GLU A 256 -1.95 -16.71 -5.23
CA GLU A 256 -0.55 -17.11 -5.10
C GLU A 256 0.38 -15.89 -5.07
N GLY A 257 1.38 -15.94 -4.19
CA GLY A 257 2.37 -14.88 -4.03
C GLY A 257 2.02 -13.77 -3.02
N VAL A 258 0.76 -13.66 -2.55
CA VAL A 258 0.38 -12.61 -1.58
C VAL A 258 1.12 -12.76 -0.25
N GLU A 259 1.09 -13.96 0.37
CA GLU A 259 1.82 -14.20 1.64
C GLU A 259 3.33 -14.06 1.46
N GLU A 260 3.87 -14.60 0.36
CA GLU A 260 5.29 -14.49 0.01
C GLU A 260 5.75 -13.04 -0.09
N MET A 261 4.99 -12.18 -0.77
CA MET A 261 5.30 -10.76 -0.95
C MET A 261 5.37 -10.00 0.39
N PHE A 262 4.46 -10.28 1.33
CA PHE A 262 4.51 -9.67 2.67
C PHE A 262 5.71 -10.15 3.48
N ILE A 263 6.01 -11.44 3.44
CA ILE A 263 7.17 -12.03 4.11
C ILE A 263 8.47 -11.46 3.53
N GLU A 264 8.58 -11.42 2.20
CA GLU A 264 9.72 -10.86 1.48
C GLU A 264 9.96 -9.39 1.83
N SER A 265 8.88 -8.59 1.86
CA SER A 265 8.98 -7.18 2.24
C SER A 265 9.42 -6.98 3.68
N SER A 266 8.94 -7.83 4.60
CA SER A 266 9.32 -7.80 6.01
C SER A 266 10.81 -8.14 6.18
N LEU A 267 11.26 -9.21 5.52
CA LEU A 267 12.66 -9.62 5.56
C LEU A 267 13.58 -8.56 4.97
N GLU A 268 13.19 -7.92 3.86
CA GLU A 268 13.94 -6.82 3.25
C GLU A 268 14.11 -5.63 4.20
N MET A 269 13.03 -5.23 4.89
CA MET A 269 13.09 -4.13 5.84
C MET A 269 13.97 -4.48 7.05
N TYR A 270 13.75 -5.66 7.63
CA TYR A 270 14.43 -6.06 8.86
C TYR A 270 15.90 -6.44 8.67
N SER A 271 16.27 -7.05 7.54
CA SER A 271 17.69 -7.35 7.24
C SER A 271 18.53 -6.09 7.06
N ARG A 272 17.89 -4.94 6.79
CA ARG A 272 18.54 -3.61 6.70
C ARG A 272 18.60 -2.89 8.05
N GLY A 273 18.10 -3.49 9.12
CA GLY A 273 18.07 -2.87 10.44
C GLY A 273 17.04 -1.75 10.59
N GLN A 274 15.97 -1.74 9.78
CA GLN A 274 15.00 -0.64 9.70
C GLN A 274 13.84 -0.73 10.71
N ILE A 275 14.05 -1.45 11.82
CA ILE A 275 13.07 -1.53 12.92
C ILE A 275 12.80 -0.14 13.52
N GLU A 276 13.79 0.74 13.54
CA GLU A 276 13.62 2.11 14.02
C GLU A 276 12.73 2.95 13.08
N THR A 277 12.68 2.62 11.79
CA THR A 277 11.75 3.24 10.84
C THR A 277 10.32 2.89 11.20
N GLU A 278 10.02 1.62 11.43
CA GLU A 278 8.71 1.15 11.88
C GLU A 278 8.30 1.82 13.20
N CYS A 279 9.21 1.89 14.18
CA CYS A 279 8.98 2.58 15.45
C CYS A 279 8.67 4.07 15.25
N TYR A 280 9.35 4.73 14.31
CA TYR A 280 9.12 6.13 14.00
C TYR A 280 7.76 6.33 13.32
N GLU A 281 7.36 5.45 12.39
CA GLU A 281 6.03 5.49 11.77
C GLU A 281 4.91 5.40 12.80
N TYR A 282 5.00 4.48 13.78
CA TYR A 282 4.02 4.42 14.87
C TYR A 282 3.92 5.73 15.66
N SER A 283 5.02 6.48 15.77
CA SER A 283 5.00 7.80 16.41
C SER A 283 4.25 8.84 15.59
N LEU A 284 4.22 8.72 14.27
CA LEU A 284 3.49 9.64 13.39
C LEU A 284 1.98 9.44 13.49
N TRP A 285 1.52 8.20 13.70
CA TRP A 285 0.10 7.87 13.75
C TRP A 285 -0.63 8.60 14.88
N GLY A 286 0.04 8.78 16.03
CA GLY A 286 -0.50 9.48 17.20
C GLY A 286 -0.32 11.00 17.19
N LYS A 287 0.36 11.57 16.18
CA LYS A 287 0.62 13.02 16.06
C LYS A 287 -0.48 13.71 15.26
N ASP A 288 -0.47 15.04 15.33
CA ASP A 288 -1.11 15.87 14.31
C ASP A 288 -0.36 15.66 12.98
N TRP A 289 -1.12 15.43 11.91
CA TRP A 289 -0.57 15.15 10.58
C TRP A 289 -0.15 16.42 9.84
N GLY A 290 -0.52 17.60 10.34
CA GLY A 290 -0.15 18.89 9.77
C GLY A 290 -1.01 19.35 8.60
N PHE A 291 -2.11 18.64 8.31
CA PHE A 291 -3.11 19.00 7.31
C PHE A 291 -4.48 18.45 7.71
N GLN A 292 -5.56 19.08 7.21
CA GLN A 292 -6.92 18.59 7.42
C GLN A 292 -7.43 17.84 6.18
N LEU A 293 -8.15 16.75 6.40
CA LEU A 293 -8.73 15.95 5.31
C LEU A 293 -9.73 16.75 4.48
N ASN A 294 -10.44 17.71 5.10
CA ASN A 294 -11.40 18.57 4.40
C ASN A 294 -10.75 19.64 3.51
N GLU A 295 -9.43 19.84 3.62
CA GLU A 295 -8.63 20.72 2.76
C GLU A 295 -8.03 19.98 1.56
N ILE A 296 -8.28 18.67 1.45
CA ILE A 296 -8.07 17.91 0.22
C ILE A 296 -9.22 18.30 -0.73
N CYS A 297 -9.05 19.45 -1.38
CA CYS A 297 -10.03 20.01 -2.31
C CYS A 297 -9.34 20.47 -3.60
N ASP A 298 -10.17 20.68 -4.63
CA ASP A 298 -9.81 21.36 -5.88
C ASP A 298 -8.60 20.76 -6.62
N GLY A 299 -8.81 19.62 -7.28
CA GLY A 299 -7.89 19.10 -8.31
C GLY A 299 -7.71 17.58 -8.29
N VAL A 300 -7.84 16.95 -7.12
CA VAL A 300 -7.70 15.51 -6.96
C VAL A 300 -9.06 14.87 -6.61
N LYS A 301 -9.40 13.78 -7.29
CA LYS A 301 -10.53 12.91 -6.88
C LYS A 301 -9.99 11.83 -5.93
N CYS A 302 -10.60 11.69 -4.76
CA CYS A 302 -10.27 10.63 -3.83
C CYS A 302 -11.35 9.56 -3.83
N LYS A 303 -10.93 8.29 -3.70
CA LYS A 303 -11.84 7.19 -3.45
C LYS A 303 -11.31 6.24 -2.39
N ILE A 304 -12.17 5.91 -1.44
CA ILE A 304 -11.88 4.97 -0.37
C ILE A 304 -12.34 3.56 -0.78
N TRP A 305 -11.50 2.55 -0.62
CA TRP A 305 -11.93 1.16 -0.59
C TRP A 305 -11.58 0.56 0.77
N HIS A 306 -12.58 -0.01 1.45
CA HIS A 306 -12.39 -0.54 2.80
C HIS A 306 -13.24 -1.78 3.05
N GLY A 307 -12.67 -2.78 3.71
CA GLY A 307 -13.34 -4.02 4.04
C GLY A 307 -14.14 -3.83 5.32
N GLU A 308 -15.43 -4.20 5.33
CA GLU A 308 -16.26 -3.98 6.52
C GLU A 308 -15.83 -4.83 7.73
N GLU A 309 -15.13 -5.94 7.49
CA GLU A 309 -14.62 -6.83 8.53
C GLU A 309 -13.19 -6.50 8.96
N ASP A 310 -12.54 -5.49 8.37
CA ASP A 310 -11.15 -5.14 8.70
C ASP A 310 -11.00 -4.81 10.20
N CYS A 311 -10.21 -5.63 10.89
CA CYS A 311 -9.92 -5.50 12.32
C CYS A 311 -8.52 -4.91 12.61
N ARG A 312 -7.77 -4.53 11.57
CA ARG A 312 -6.44 -3.90 11.63
C ARG A 312 -6.55 -2.39 11.47
N THR A 313 -7.22 -1.96 10.41
CA THR A 313 -7.66 -0.58 10.20
C THR A 313 -9.18 -0.62 10.09
N THR A 314 -9.87 -0.16 11.13
CA THR A 314 -11.32 -0.43 11.23
C THR A 314 -12.08 0.26 10.11
N VAL A 315 -13.21 -0.30 9.70
CA VAL A 315 -14.11 0.36 8.74
C VAL A 315 -14.53 1.77 9.20
N SER A 316 -14.53 2.04 10.51
CA SER A 316 -14.77 3.38 11.07
C SER A 316 -13.72 4.39 10.61
N MET A 317 -12.45 3.98 10.45
CA MET A 317 -11.40 4.81 9.89
C MET A 317 -11.70 5.17 8.43
N GLY A 318 -12.05 4.18 7.60
CA GLY A 318 -12.38 4.40 6.19
C GLY A 318 -13.61 5.31 6.01
N LYS A 319 -14.67 5.07 6.80
CA LYS A 319 -15.89 5.90 6.83
C LYS A 319 -15.57 7.34 7.23
N TYR A 320 -14.77 7.54 8.29
CA TYR A 320 -14.34 8.87 8.69
C TYR A 320 -13.56 9.59 7.58
N ILE A 321 -12.57 8.94 6.96
CA ILE A 321 -11.79 9.57 5.89
C ILE A 321 -12.69 9.99 4.71
N ALA A 322 -13.59 9.09 4.27
CA ALA A 322 -14.52 9.37 3.19
C ALA A 322 -15.45 10.56 3.50
N GLU A 323 -15.96 10.65 4.74
CA GLU A 323 -16.84 11.73 5.18
C GLU A 323 -16.12 13.09 5.27
N GLN A 324 -14.83 13.10 5.60
CA GLN A 324 -14.08 14.35 5.75
C GLN A 324 -13.62 14.96 4.42
N ILE A 325 -13.39 14.16 3.38
CA ILE A 325 -12.87 14.64 2.09
C ILE A 325 -14.03 15.07 1.18
N PRO A 326 -14.10 16.36 0.76
CA PRO A 326 -15.16 16.83 -0.12
C PRO A 326 -15.20 16.07 -1.45
N GLY A 327 -16.37 15.55 -1.81
CA GLY A 327 -16.57 14.83 -3.07
C GLY A 327 -15.87 13.47 -3.15
N CYS A 328 -15.43 12.92 -2.02
CA CYS A 328 -14.83 11.59 -1.98
C CYS A 328 -15.84 10.50 -2.34
N GLU A 329 -15.44 9.61 -3.25
CA GLU A 329 -16.16 8.35 -3.47
C GLU A 329 -15.76 7.33 -2.39
N ALA A 330 -16.62 6.35 -2.11
CA ALA A 330 -16.28 5.25 -1.20
C ALA A 330 -16.91 3.93 -1.65
N SER A 331 -16.21 2.84 -1.40
CA SER A 331 -16.66 1.46 -1.54
C SER A 331 -16.33 0.71 -0.25
N PHE A 332 -17.37 0.41 0.54
CA PHE A 332 -17.26 -0.42 1.74
C PHE A 332 -17.70 -1.82 1.37
N VAL A 333 -16.76 -2.76 1.35
CA VAL A 333 -16.97 -4.10 0.79
C VAL A 333 -17.29 -5.07 1.92
N GLU A 334 -18.52 -5.61 1.89
CA GLU A 334 -19.00 -6.61 2.84
C GLU A 334 -18.15 -7.89 2.77
N GLU A 335 -18.02 -8.59 3.90
CA GLU A 335 -17.27 -9.85 4.02
C GLU A 335 -15.78 -9.76 3.59
N LYS A 336 -15.21 -8.56 3.56
CA LYS A 336 -13.79 -8.30 3.27
C LYS A 336 -13.08 -7.70 4.46
N GLY A 337 -11.83 -8.13 4.64
CA GLY A 337 -10.92 -7.69 5.69
C GLY A 337 -9.85 -6.75 5.15
N HIS A 338 -8.67 -6.78 5.76
CA HIS A 338 -7.59 -5.85 5.46
C HIS A 338 -7.02 -6.07 4.05
N TYR A 339 -7.04 -7.32 3.58
CA TYR A 339 -6.39 -7.74 2.33
C TYR A 339 -7.25 -7.52 1.08
N LEU A 340 -8.36 -6.77 1.20
CA LEU A 340 -9.27 -6.49 0.09
C LEU A 340 -8.56 -5.93 -1.17
N TYR A 341 -7.42 -5.25 -0.98
CA TYR A 341 -6.60 -4.66 -2.04
C TYR A 341 -6.35 -5.62 -3.21
N PHE A 342 -6.06 -6.89 -2.92
CA PHE A 342 -5.76 -7.88 -3.95
C PHE A 342 -7.01 -8.37 -4.70
N GLU A 343 -8.19 -8.22 -4.10
CA GLU A 343 -9.43 -8.67 -4.71
C GLU A 343 -10.10 -7.56 -5.53
N VAL A 344 -9.92 -6.29 -5.15
CA VAL A 344 -10.47 -5.12 -5.88
C VAL A 344 -9.46 -4.48 -6.84
N TRP A 345 -8.30 -5.11 -7.05
CA TRP A 345 -7.20 -4.55 -7.85
C TRP A 345 -7.65 -4.00 -9.21
N ASN A 346 -8.42 -4.79 -9.97
CA ASN A 346 -8.90 -4.38 -11.28
C ASN A 346 -9.86 -3.17 -11.22
N ASP A 347 -10.77 -3.15 -10.24
CA ASP A 347 -11.70 -2.02 -10.06
C ASP A 347 -10.96 -0.73 -9.68
N VAL A 348 -9.90 -0.86 -8.86
CA VAL A 348 -9.03 0.27 -8.49
C VAL A 348 -8.30 0.79 -9.72
N ILE A 349 -7.68 -0.08 -10.51
CA ILE A 349 -6.95 0.32 -11.71
C ILE A 349 -7.90 0.96 -12.73
N ASP A 350 -9.06 0.36 -12.99
CA ASP A 350 -10.09 0.92 -13.88
C ASP A 350 -10.54 2.30 -13.41
N TRP A 351 -10.77 2.49 -12.10
CA TRP A 351 -11.14 3.79 -11.56
C TRP A 351 -10.02 4.83 -11.69
N LEU A 352 -8.76 4.45 -11.55
CA LEU A 352 -7.62 5.37 -11.63
C LEU A 352 -7.31 5.85 -13.04
N ILE A 353 -7.59 5.04 -14.06
CA ILE A 353 -7.23 5.34 -15.46
C ILE A 353 -8.41 5.87 -16.28
N THR A 354 -9.65 5.71 -15.83
CA THR A 354 -10.82 6.36 -16.44
C THR A 354 -10.79 7.88 -16.21
N SER A 355 -11.38 8.67 -17.11
CA SER A 355 -11.38 10.15 -17.02
C SER A 355 -12.27 10.70 -15.90
#